data_AF-A0A933CCV1-F1
#
_entry.id   AF-A0A933CCV1-F1
#
_cell.length_a   1.000
_cell.length_b   1.000
_cell.length_c   1.000
_cell.angle_alpha   90.00
_cell.angle_beta   90.00
_cell.angle_gamma   90.00
#
_symmetry.space_group_name_H-M   'P 1'
#
loop_
_entity.id
_entity.type
_entity.pdbx_description
1 polymer ?
#
loop_
_entity_poly.entity_id
_entity_poly.type
_entity_poly.pdbx_seq_one_letter_code
_entity_poly.pdbx_strand_id
1 'polypeptide(L)'
;MFQTAIFDPDTVVNAVNNVNWLEPTWDLFIILFFVVASLIYGISLGRDRIIVILVSIYMALAIVNYMPFLTGVSTAEVSLNDTFALRVSVFLGVFILLFFFLSHSALMKAFGHGGPGQGKFWQVMIYSFLHVGLLISVTLSFFPTDLANVLSPFTQMVFMSNIARAVWVTLPVIAMALFGGGDRDD
;
A
#
# COMPACT_ATOMS: atom_id res chain seq x y z
N MET A 1 -26.90 -15.93 -12.36
CA MET A 1 -26.33 -15.34 -13.58
C MET A 1 -25.13 -14.51 -13.12
N PHE A 2 -23.96 -15.14 -13.00
CA PHE A 2 -22.73 -14.47 -12.54
C PHE A 2 -22.09 -13.82 -13.75
N GLN A 3 -22.34 -12.53 -13.93
CA GLN A 3 -21.65 -11.74 -14.95
C GLN A 3 -20.20 -11.57 -14.48
N THR A 4 -19.35 -12.46 -14.96
CA THR A 4 -17.90 -12.31 -14.87
C THR A 4 -17.56 -11.02 -15.61
N ALA A 5 -17.30 -9.94 -14.86
CA ALA A 5 -16.60 -8.77 -15.37
C ALA A 5 -15.15 -9.19 -15.66
N ILE A 6 -14.99 -10.00 -16.70
CA ILE A 6 -13.68 -10.32 -17.26
C ILE A 6 -13.27 -9.06 -17.99
N PHE A 7 -12.18 -8.46 -17.52
CA PHE A 7 -11.41 -7.40 -18.15
C PHE A 7 -11.59 -7.41 -19.68
N ASP A 8 -12.36 -6.47 -20.22
CA ASP A 8 -12.50 -6.29 -21.65
C ASP A 8 -11.21 -5.62 -22.17
N PRO A 9 -10.35 -6.33 -22.91
CA PRO A 9 -9.07 -5.79 -23.37
C PRO A 9 -9.24 -4.51 -24.19
N ASP A 10 -10.36 -4.39 -24.92
CA ASP A 10 -10.64 -3.26 -25.79
C ASP A 10 -10.92 -1.99 -24.97
N THR A 11 -11.52 -2.12 -23.79
CA THR A 11 -11.71 -0.98 -22.87
C THR A 11 -10.38 -0.48 -22.30
N VAL A 12 -9.44 -1.38 -22.02
CA VAL A 12 -8.11 -1.03 -21.49
C VAL A 12 -7.27 -0.34 -22.59
N VAL A 13 -7.27 -0.87 -23.81
CA VAL A 13 -6.51 -0.28 -24.93
C VAL A 13 -7.05 1.11 -25.28
N ASN A 14 -8.38 1.27 -25.33
CA ASN A 14 -8.99 2.58 -25.59
C ASN A 14 -8.75 3.60 -24.46
N ALA A 15 -8.68 3.15 -23.21
CA ALA A 15 -8.33 4.01 -22.08
C ALA A 15 -6.87 4.51 -22.18
N VAL A 16 -5.93 3.64 -22.59
CA VAL A 16 -4.51 4.00 -22.76
C VAL A 16 -4.31 4.96 -23.94
N ASN A 17 -5.02 4.76 -25.04
CA ASN A 17 -4.87 5.60 -26.25
C ASN A 17 -5.46 7.01 -26.08
N ASN A 18 -6.38 7.20 -25.14
CA ASN A 18 -7.00 8.51 -24.85
C ASN A 18 -6.40 9.19 -23.61
N VAL A 19 -5.25 8.74 -23.11
CA VAL A 19 -4.58 9.40 -21.99
C VAL A 19 -4.09 10.79 -22.43
N ASN A 20 -4.72 11.82 -21.87
CA ASN A 20 -4.26 13.20 -22.04
C ASN A 20 -3.08 13.48 -21.09
N TRP A 21 -1.86 13.41 -21.62
CA TRP A 21 -0.63 13.66 -20.85
C TRP A 21 -0.48 15.11 -20.36
N LEU A 22 -1.23 16.05 -20.95
CA LEU A 22 -1.20 17.47 -20.59
C LEU A 22 -2.12 17.78 -19.40
N GLU A 23 -3.12 16.94 -19.15
CA GLU A 23 -4.04 17.02 -18.01
C GLU A 23 -4.16 15.63 -17.34
N PRO A 24 -3.10 15.19 -16.62
CA PRO A 24 -3.08 13.88 -16.02
C PRO A 24 -4.18 13.73 -14.96
N THR A 25 -4.96 12.66 -15.07
CA THR A 25 -5.99 12.33 -14.07
C THR A 25 -5.36 11.77 -12.79
N TRP A 26 -6.10 11.83 -11.68
CA TRP A 26 -5.68 11.22 -10.41
C TRP A 26 -5.45 9.70 -10.55
N ASP A 27 -6.25 9.01 -11.38
CA ASP A 27 -6.05 7.60 -11.70
C ASP A 27 -4.68 7.33 -12.34
N LEU A 28 -4.27 8.16 -13.32
CA LEU A 28 -2.98 8.01 -13.98
C LEU A 28 -1.84 8.20 -12.98
N PHE A 29 -1.95 9.19 -12.08
CA PHE A 29 -0.96 9.41 -11.03
C PHE A 29 -0.83 8.19 -10.10
N ILE A 30 -1.96 7.62 -9.66
CA ILE A 30 -1.98 6.44 -8.77
C ILE A 30 -1.36 5.23 -9.46
N ILE A 31 -1.73 4.95 -10.72
CA ILE A 31 -1.21 3.82 -11.49
C ILE A 31 0.29 3.99 -11.74
N LEU A 32 0.72 5.18 -12.16
CA LEU A 32 2.13 5.45 -12.40
C LEU A 32 2.94 5.33 -11.11
N PHE A 33 2.45 5.92 -10.01
CA PHE A 33 3.07 5.79 -8.70
C PHE A 33 3.17 4.33 -8.28
N PHE A 34 2.12 3.53 -8.46
CA PHE A 34 2.11 2.12 -8.14
C PHE A 34 3.18 1.33 -8.91
N VAL A 35 3.23 1.48 -10.23
CA VAL A 35 4.20 0.78 -11.09
C VAL A 35 5.63 1.23 -10.80
N VAL A 36 5.87 2.55 -10.75
CA VAL A 36 7.20 3.10 -10.54
C VAL A 36 7.71 2.77 -9.14
N ALA A 37 6.90 2.99 -8.10
CA ALA A 37 7.30 2.70 -6.74
C ALA A 37 7.55 1.20 -6.55
N SER A 38 6.67 0.32 -7.03
CA SER A 38 6.88 -1.13 -6.88
C SER A 38 8.15 -1.62 -7.57
N LEU A 39 8.50 -1.09 -8.74
CA LEU A 39 9.75 -1.43 -9.44
C LEU A 39 10.98 -0.88 -8.74
N ILE A 40 10.98 0.42 -8.39
CA ILE A 40 12.11 1.06 -7.70
C ILE A 40 12.39 0.35 -6.37
N TYR A 41 11.34 0.10 -5.58
CA TYR A 41 11.46 -0.56 -4.30
C TYR A 41 11.82 -2.04 -4.44
N GLY A 42 11.31 -2.71 -5.47
CA GLY A 42 11.69 -4.08 -5.81
C GLY A 42 13.18 -4.25 -6.10
N ILE A 43 13.78 -3.28 -6.79
CA ILE A 43 15.19 -3.36 -7.17
C ILE A 43 16.08 -2.82 -6.05
N SER A 44 15.63 -1.82 -5.31
CA SER A 44 16.46 -1.09 -4.33
C SER A 44 16.41 -1.66 -2.91
N LEU A 45 15.36 -2.38 -2.52
CA LEU A 45 15.20 -2.90 -1.16
C LEU A 45 15.60 -4.37 -1.07
N GLY A 46 16.43 -4.70 -0.06
CA GLY A 46 16.63 -6.09 0.34
C GLY A 46 15.42 -6.66 1.10
N ARG A 47 15.32 -7.99 1.16
CA ARG A 47 14.29 -8.77 1.90
C ARG A 47 14.07 -8.23 3.31
N ASP A 48 15.15 -7.97 4.04
CA ASP A 48 15.08 -7.58 5.46
C ASP A 48 14.35 -6.25 5.65
N ARG A 49 14.60 -5.29 4.77
CA ARG A 49 13.98 -3.96 4.82
C ARG A 49 12.49 -4.01 4.49
N ILE A 50 12.08 -4.92 3.61
CA ILE A 50 10.67 -5.11 3.23
C ILE A 50 9.83 -5.55 4.42
N ILE A 51 10.33 -6.48 5.24
CA ILE A 51 9.60 -6.94 6.44
C ILE A 51 9.42 -5.77 7.40
N VAL A 52 10.46 -4.97 7.61
CA VAL A 52 10.36 -3.78 8.47
C VAL A 52 9.38 -2.75 7.91
N ILE A 53 9.35 -2.53 6.59
CA ILE A 53 8.37 -1.64 5.96
C ILE A 53 6.95 -2.16 6.20
N LEU A 54 6.69 -3.44 5.95
CA LEU A 54 5.37 -4.03 6.17
C LEU A 54 4.93 -3.87 7.63
N VAL A 55 5.77 -4.27 8.59
CA VAL A 55 5.48 -4.12 10.03
C VAL A 55 5.19 -2.66 10.38
N SER A 56 5.98 -1.72 9.84
CA SER A 56 5.78 -0.29 10.07
C SER A 56 4.44 0.20 9.50
N ILE A 57 4.02 -0.28 8.32
CA ILE A 57 2.72 0.05 7.72
C ILE A 57 1.58 -0.45 8.61
N TYR A 58 1.62 -1.72 9.07
CA TYR A 58 0.58 -2.27 9.93
C TYR A 58 0.49 -1.55 11.28
N MET A 59 1.63 -1.27 11.91
CA MET A 59 1.68 -0.54 13.18
C MET A 59 1.18 0.90 13.02
N ALA A 60 1.59 1.61 11.95
CA ALA A 60 1.10 2.95 11.67
C ALA A 60 -0.42 2.97 11.40
N LEU A 61 -0.92 2.01 10.62
CA LEU A 61 -2.35 1.83 10.38
C LEU A 61 -3.12 1.60 11.68
N ALA A 62 -2.61 0.74 12.57
CA ALA A 62 -3.22 0.51 13.88
C ALA A 62 -3.26 1.80 14.71
N ILE A 63 -2.13 2.52 14.82
CA ILE A 63 -2.05 3.77 15.58
C ILE A 63 -3.08 4.79 15.08
N VAL A 64 -3.12 5.04 13.77
CA VAL A 64 -4.04 6.01 13.16
C VAL A 64 -5.51 5.64 13.41
N ASN A 65 -5.86 4.35 13.33
CA ASN A 65 -7.23 3.88 13.55
C ASN A 65 -7.69 4.01 15.01
N TYR A 66 -6.77 3.93 15.98
CA TYR A 66 -7.09 4.00 17.41
C TYR A 66 -6.82 5.39 18.04
N MET A 67 -6.33 6.36 17.27
CA MET A 67 -6.10 7.72 17.75
C MET A 67 -7.42 8.50 17.91
N PRO A 68 -7.84 8.87 19.14
CA PRO A 68 -9.13 9.49 19.40
C PRO A 68 -9.25 10.92 18.82
N PHE A 69 -8.13 11.62 18.68
CA PHE A 69 -8.06 12.95 18.06
C PHE A 69 -8.10 12.91 16.52
N LEU A 70 -8.19 11.74 15.89
CA LEU A 70 -8.47 11.61 14.45
C LEU A 70 -9.92 11.19 14.18
N THR A 71 -10.59 10.64 15.19
CA THR A 71 -11.99 10.19 15.14
C THR A 71 -12.96 11.23 15.72
N GLY A 72 -12.52 12.08 16.66
CA GLY A 72 -13.35 13.11 17.30
C GLY A 72 -13.40 14.48 16.60
N VAL A 73 -12.52 14.75 15.62
CA VAL A 73 -12.44 16.06 14.93
C VAL A 73 -13.67 16.35 14.06
N SER A 74 -14.46 15.33 13.73
CA SER A 74 -15.71 15.47 12.97
C SER A 74 -16.80 16.29 13.67
N THR A 75 -16.56 16.77 14.90
CA THR A 75 -17.52 17.57 15.69
C THR A 75 -17.14 19.04 15.85
N ALA A 76 -15.90 19.42 15.50
CA ALA A 76 -15.50 20.82 15.36
C ALA A 76 -15.55 21.17 13.86
N GLU A 77 -15.79 22.43 13.52
CA GLU A 77 -15.98 22.98 12.16
C GLU A 77 -14.72 22.90 11.25
N VAL A 78 -13.99 21.79 11.29
CA VAL A 78 -12.82 21.50 10.49
C VAL A 78 -13.29 20.93 9.16
N SER A 79 -12.82 21.49 8.05
CA SER A 79 -13.21 21.03 6.72
C SER A 79 -12.86 19.54 6.54
N LEU A 80 -13.70 18.80 5.82
CA LEU A 80 -13.50 17.36 5.56
C LEU A 80 -12.13 17.10 4.88
N ASN A 81 -11.66 18.06 4.10
CA ASN A 81 -10.36 18.01 3.43
C ASN A 81 -9.18 18.11 4.41
N ASP A 82 -9.28 18.96 5.43
CA ASP A 82 -8.23 19.12 6.44
C ASP A 82 -8.12 17.85 7.31
N THR A 83 -9.26 17.21 7.62
CA THR A 83 -9.27 15.95 8.37
C THR A 83 -8.61 14.82 7.59
N PHE A 84 -8.87 14.73 6.28
CA PHE A 84 -8.22 13.77 5.39
C PHE A 84 -6.70 13.98 5.34
N ALA A 85 -6.27 15.22 5.03
CA ALA A 85 -4.86 15.57 4.92
C ALA A 85 -4.12 15.23 6.22
N LEU A 86 -4.72 15.57 7.37
CA LEU A 86 -4.16 15.28 8.68
C LEU A 86 -4.05 13.77 8.93
N ARG A 87 -5.05 12.95 8.60
CA ARG A 87 -4.97 11.48 8.74
C ARG A 87 -3.85 10.88 7.89
N VAL A 88 -3.71 11.31 6.63
CA VAL A 88 -2.62 10.86 5.75
C VAL A 88 -1.26 11.30 6.28
N SER A 89 -1.13 12.57 6.70
CA SER A 89 0.12 13.09 7.27
C SER A 89 0.52 12.36 8.56
N VAL A 90 -0.43 12.07 9.44
CA VAL A 90 -0.15 11.30 10.66
C VAL A 90 0.23 9.85 10.31
N PHE A 91 -0.49 9.21 9.40
CA PHE A 91 -0.13 7.86 8.93
C PHE A 91 1.28 7.82 8.35
N LEU A 92 1.61 8.71 7.41
CA LEU A 92 2.94 8.77 6.81
C LEU A 92 4.02 9.15 7.84
N GLY A 93 3.75 10.10 8.73
CA GLY A 93 4.68 10.51 9.78
C GLY A 93 5.00 9.37 10.74
N VAL A 94 3.99 8.66 11.23
CA VAL A 94 4.15 7.49 12.10
C VAL A 94 4.83 6.35 11.35
N PHE A 95 4.44 6.08 10.11
CA PHE A 95 5.08 5.07 9.27
C PHE A 95 6.58 5.35 9.08
N ILE A 96 6.95 6.57 8.70
CA ILE A 96 8.36 6.98 8.52
C ILE A 96 9.12 6.84 9.84
N LEU A 97 8.57 7.34 10.94
CA LEU A 97 9.20 7.26 12.26
C LEU A 97 9.45 5.79 12.65
N LEU A 98 8.42 4.94 12.56
CA LEU A 98 8.54 3.52 12.85
C LEU A 98 9.53 2.83 11.91
N PHE A 99 9.48 3.13 10.61
CA PHE A 99 10.43 2.56 9.66
C PHE A 99 11.87 2.86 10.05
N PHE A 100 12.20 4.11 10.39
CA PHE A 100 13.57 4.46 10.80
C PHE A 100 13.96 3.82 12.13
N PHE A 101 13.05 3.83 13.11
CA PHE A 101 13.28 3.27 14.43
C PHE A 101 13.48 1.75 14.38
N LEU A 102 12.61 1.05 13.65
CA LEU A 102 12.66 -0.41 13.49
C LEU A 102 13.81 -0.84 12.58
N SER A 103 14.19 -0.04 11.57
CA SER A 103 15.35 -0.31 10.71
C SER A 103 16.68 -0.20 11.45
N HIS A 104 16.78 0.64 12.49
CA HIS A 104 17.96 0.71 13.35
C HIS A 104 17.91 -0.25 14.55
N SER A 105 16.75 -0.83 14.83
CA SER A 105 16.50 -1.66 16.02
C SER A 105 16.89 -3.13 15.83
N ALA A 106 16.87 -3.87 16.94
CA ALA A 106 17.12 -5.30 17.05
C ALA A 106 16.26 -6.19 16.12
N LEU A 107 15.21 -5.66 15.49
CA LEU A 107 14.43 -6.36 14.45
C LEU A 107 15.27 -6.73 13.23
N MET A 108 16.17 -5.84 12.77
CA MET A 108 17.16 -6.19 11.74
C MET A 108 18.13 -7.26 12.24
N LYS A 109 18.50 -7.23 13.53
CA LYS A 109 19.34 -8.28 14.11
C LYS A 109 18.59 -9.60 14.32
N ALA A 110 17.30 -9.58 14.61
CA ALA A 110 16.48 -10.78 14.83
C ALA A 110 16.19 -11.51 13.51
N PHE A 111 16.02 -10.76 12.42
CA PHE A 111 15.77 -11.33 11.09
C PHE A 111 17.04 -11.47 10.23
N GLY A 112 18.14 -10.79 10.56
CA GLY A 112 19.39 -10.76 9.79
C GLY A 112 20.34 -11.94 10.00
N HIS A 113 19.93 -13.05 10.63
CA HIS A 113 20.77 -14.25 10.83
C HIS A 113 20.51 -15.39 9.82
N GLY A 114 19.73 -15.15 8.76
CA GLY A 114 19.40 -16.16 7.75
C GLY A 114 20.36 -16.23 6.57
N GLY A 115 21.64 -16.57 6.81
CA GLY A 115 22.59 -17.13 5.81
C GLY A 115 22.85 -16.37 4.49
N PRO A 116 23.82 -16.82 3.66
CA PRO A 116 24.13 -16.22 2.37
C PRO A 116 23.10 -16.68 1.32
N GLY A 117 21.84 -16.33 1.53
CA GLY A 117 20.75 -16.54 0.58
C GLY A 117 20.12 -15.20 0.29
N GLN A 118 20.64 -14.50 -0.72
CA GLN A 118 19.95 -13.38 -1.34
C GLN A 118 18.50 -13.82 -1.58
N GLY A 119 17.54 -13.31 -0.80
CA GLY A 119 16.14 -13.69 -0.94
C GLY A 119 15.77 -13.63 -2.42
N LYS A 120 15.19 -14.70 -2.95
CA LYS A 120 15.01 -14.88 -4.40
C LYS A 120 14.46 -13.57 -4.98
N PHE A 121 15.11 -12.99 -5.98
CA PHE A 121 14.75 -11.69 -6.57
C PHE A 121 13.23 -11.56 -6.82
N TRP A 122 12.60 -12.66 -7.24
CA TRP A 122 11.15 -12.75 -7.42
C TRP A 122 10.33 -12.51 -6.15
N GLN A 123 10.75 -12.99 -4.97
CA GLN A 123 10.08 -12.72 -3.70
C GLN A 123 10.12 -11.23 -3.38
N VAL A 124 11.28 -10.58 -3.58
CA VAL A 124 11.44 -9.13 -3.38
C VAL A 124 10.50 -8.35 -4.31
N MET A 125 10.35 -8.77 -5.57
CA MET A 125 9.37 -8.20 -6.51
C MET A 125 7.93 -8.34 -6.00
N ILE A 126 7.50 -9.53 -5.58
CA ILE A 126 6.14 -9.76 -5.07
C ILE A 126 5.87 -8.86 -3.87
N TYR A 127 6.78 -8.85 -2.89
CA TYR A 127 6.58 -8.02 -1.71
C TYR A 127 6.57 -6.53 -2.05
N SER A 128 7.36 -6.11 -3.04
CA SER A 128 7.44 -4.73 -3.49
C SER A 128 6.18 -4.26 -4.23
N PHE A 129 5.53 -5.19 -4.92
CA PHE A 129 4.19 -4.96 -5.46
C PHE A 129 3.15 -4.87 -4.33
N LEU A 130 3.18 -5.82 -3.39
CA LEU A 130 2.18 -5.94 -2.33
C LEU A 130 2.21 -4.78 -1.34
N HIS A 131 3.38 -4.32 -0.89
CA HIS A 131 3.44 -3.23 0.09
C HIS A 131 3.07 -1.87 -0.51
N VAL A 132 3.41 -1.59 -1.78
CA VAL A 132 3.00 -0.34 -2.44
C VAL A 132 1.49 -0.35 -2.64
N GLY A 133 0.91 -1.47 -3.06
CA GLY A 133 -0.55 -1.58 -3.21
C GLY A 133 -1.29 -1.42 -1.89
N LEU A 134 -0.75 -2.01 -0.81
CA LEU A 134 -1.25 -1.76 0.55
C LEU A 134 -1.15 -0.30 0.95
N LEU A 135 -0.02 0.37 0.70
CA LEU A 135 0.19 1.76 1.05
C LEU A 135 -0.81 2.67 0.32
N ILE A 136 -1.04 2.43 -0.97
CA ILE A 136 -2.06 3.14 -1.75
C ILE A 136 -3.45 2.86 -1.19
N SER A 137 -3.82 1.59 -0.97
CA SER A 137 -5.14 1.22 -0.46
C SER A 137 -5.42 1.85 0.91
N VAL A 138 -4.45 1.87 1.82
CA VAL A 138 -4.55 2.54 3.12
C VAL A 138 -4.66 4.05 2.95
N THR A 139 -3.85 4.66 2.09
CA THR A 139 -3.91 6.13 1.88
C THR A 139 -5.26 6.55 1.32
N LEU A 140 -5.75 5.82 0.31
CA LEU A 140 -7.07 6.07 -0.28
C LEU A 140 -8.22 5.69 0.67
N SER A 141 -7.97 4.86 1.69
CA SER A 141 -8.98 4.55 2.71
C SER A 141 -9.39 5.77 3.54
N PHE A 142 -8.53 6.79 3.57
CA PHE A 142 -8.79 8.04 4.26
C PHE A 142 -9.49 9.07 3.36
N PHE A 143 -9.60 8.83 2.05
CA PHE A 143 -10.24 9.76 1.13
C PHE A 143 -11.70 10.03 1.54
N PRO A 144 -12.13 11.30 1.57
CA PRO A 144 -13.54 11.65 1.72
C PRO A 144 -14.31 11.21 0.48
N THR A 145 -15.61 10.96 0.65
CA THR A 145 -16.51 10.48 -0.42
C THR A 145 -16.53 11.42 -1.64
N ASP A 146 -16.36 12.72 -1.41
CA ASP A 146 -16.39 13.72 -2.49
C ASP A 146 -15.16 13.62 -3.41
N LEU A 147 -13.98 13.33 -2.84
CA LEU A 147 -12.75 13.11 -3.61
C LEU A 147 -12.72 11.73 -4.23
N ALA A 148 -13.37 10.73 -3.62
CA ALA A 148 -13.49 9.39 -4.17
C ALA A 148 -14.21 9.40 -5.53
N ASN A 149 -15.22 10.26 -5.70
CA ASN A 149 -16.00 10.36 -6.94
C ASN A 149 -15.22 10.90 -8.14
N VAL A 150 -14.06 11.53 -7.91
CA VAL A 150 -13.16 12.00 -8.98
C VAL A 150 -12.35 10.84 -9.59
N LEU A 151 -12.21 9.73 -8.84
CA LEU A 151 -11.49 8.54 -9.30
C LEU A 151 -12.40 7.64 -10.13
N SER A 152 -11.81 6.96 -11.11
CA SER A 152 -12.54 5.99 -11.92
C SER A 152 -13.12 4.85 -11.06
N PRO A 153 -14.26 4.25 -11.48
CA PRO A 153 -14.83 3.09 -10.79
C PRO A 153 -13.84 1.93 -10.64
N PHE A 154 -12.90 1.79 -11.58
CA PHE A 154 -11.85 0.78 -11.55
C PHE A 154 -10.89 0.99 -10.38
N THR A 155 -10.34 2.19 -10.23
CA THR A 155 -9.43 2.52 -9.12
C THR A 155 -10.12 2.39 -7.76
N GLN A 156 -11.38 2.82 -7.67
CA GLN A 156 -12.18 2.63 -6.46
C GLN A 156 -12.37 1.15 -6.14
N MET A 157 -12.67 0.32 -7.15
CA MET A 157 -12.84 -1.12 -6.96
C MET A 157 -11.55 -1.80 -6.50
N VAL A 158 -10.40 -1.47 -7.10
CA VAL A 158 -9.11 -2.13 -6.85
C VAL A 158 -8.42 -1.68 -5.57
N PHE A 159 -8.58 -0.43 -5.14
CA PHE A 159 -7.85 0.11 -3.98
C PHE A 159 -8.73 0.60 -2.83
N MET A 160 -9.96 1.05 -3.10
CA MET A 160 -10.81 1.71 -2.09
C MET A 160 -11.89 0.82 -1.50
N SER A 161 -12.37 -0.16 -2.28
CA SER A 161 -13.46 -1.04 -1.86
C SER A 161 -13.10 -1.79 -0.57
N ASN A 162 -14.11 -2.11 0.25
CA ASN A 162 -13.89 -2.82 1.52
C ASN A 162 -13.19 -4.16 1.29
N ILE A 163 -13.53 -4.85 0.18
CA ILE A 163 -12.90 -6.09 -0.24
C ILE A 163 -11.47 -5.85 -0.70
N ALA A 164 -11.21 -4.82 -1.53
CA ALA A 164 -9.86 -4.46 -1.91
C ALA A 164 -8.96 -4.19 -0.70
N ARG A 165 -9.45 -3.42 0.27
CA ARG A 165 -8.71 -3.14 1.50
C ARG A 165 -8.39 -4.42 2.26
N ALA A 166 -9.36 -5.30 2.43
CA ALA A 166 -9.14 -6.60 3.08
C ALA A 166 -8.11 -7.44 2.33
N VAL A 167 -8.18 -7.48 1.00
CA VAL A 167 -7.22 -8.18 0.13
C VAL A 167 -5.81 -7.60 0.29
N TRP A 168 -5.64 -6.28 0.16
CA TRP A 168 -4.34 -5.62 0.28
C TRP A 168 -3.72 -5.72 1.67
N VAL A 169 -4.54 -5.71 2.73
CA VAL A 169 -4.09 -5.92 4.12
C VAL A 169 -3.72 -7.38 4.38
N THR A 170 -4.37 -8.34 3.72
CA THR A 170 -4.16 -9.77 4.01
C THR A 170 -3.06 -10.39 3.14
N LEU A 171 -2.96 -9.98 1.87
CA LEU A 171 -2.00 -10.55 0.91
C LEU A 171 -0.54 -10.53 1.40
N PRO A 172 0.00 -9.43 1.96
CA PRO A 172 1.38 -9.41 2.42
C PRO A 172 1.61 -10.37 3.59
N VAL A 173 0.61 -10.57 4.46
CA VAL A 173 0.69 -11.51 5.58
C VAL A 173 0.71 -12.95 5.06
N ILE A 174 -0.15 -13.28 4.10
CA ILE A 174 -0.15 -14.59 3.45
C ILE A 174 1.19 -14.83 2.74
N ALA A 175 1.71 -13.85 2.00
CA ALA A 175 3.00 -13.94 1.35
C ALA A 175 4.13 -14.21 2.36
N MET A 176 4.12 -13.51 3.51
CA MET A 176 5.06 -13.77 4.61
C MET A 176 4.94 -15.17 5.18
N ALA A 177 3.73 -15.69 5.37
CA ALA A 177 3.52 -17.04 5.87
C ALA A 177 4.03 -18.11 4.88
N LEU A 178 3.80 -17.92 3.57
CA LEU A 178 4.21 -18.85 2.53
C LEU A 178 5.72 -18.83 2.27
N PHE A 179 6.33 -17.64 2.22
CA PHE A 179 7.75 -17.48 1.87
C PHE A 179 8.68 -17.43 3.09
N GLY A 180 8.18 -17.10 4.27
CA GLY A 180 8.97 -17.01 5.51
C GLY A 180 9.24 -18.36 6.19
N GLY A 181 8.47 -19.40 5.87
CA GLY A 181 8.59 -20.74 6.50
C GLY A 181 9.58 -21.70 5.84
N GLY A 182 10.12 -21.37 4.65
CA GLY A 182 10.83 -22.32 3.79
C GLY A 182 12.34 -22.48 4.00
N ASP A 183 12.99 -21.65 4.84
CA ASP A 183 14.46 -21.72 5.07
C ASP A 183 14.81 -22.65 6.27
N ARG A 184 14.03 -23.72 6.50
CA ARG A 184 14.21 -24.63 7.65
C ARG A 184 14.64 -26.06 7.30
N ASP A 185 14.99 -26.32 6.05
CA ASP A 185 15.51 -27.61 5.62
C ASP A 185 16.91 -27.41 5.01
N ASP A 186 17.93 -27.53 5.84
CA ASP A 186 19.28 -28.05 5.55
C ASP A 186 20.03 -28.34 6.87
#